data_AF-A0A535DSI8-F1
#
_entry.id   AF-A0A535DSI8-F1
#
_cell.length_a   1.000
_cell.length_b   1.000
_cell.length_c   1.000
_cell.angle_alpha   90.00
_cell.angle_beta   90.00
_cell.angle_gamma   90.00
#
_symmetry.space_group_name_H-M   'P 1'
#
loop_
_entity.id
_entity.type
_entity.pdbx_description
1 polymer ?
#
loop_
_entity_poly.entity_id
_entity_poly.type
_entity_poly.pdbx_seq_one_letter_code
_entity_poly.pdbx_strand_id
1 'polypeptide(L)'
;MTGYTIALFLHIVGALGMFVALALESVAWAGLRRSAAVQEARGWLGLLGLVRRVGPASLGLILVAGLYMTATVVGWTAWILVALAAFVV
;
A
#
# COMPACT_ATOMS: atom_id res chain seq x y z
N MET A 1 -11.65 3.09 22.95
CA MET A 1 -10.80 3.41 21.78
C MET A 1 -11.16 4.82 21.33
N THR A 2 -10.20 5.73 21.17
CA THR A 2 -10.49 7.05 20.58
C THR A 2 -10.48 6.95 19.05
N GLY A 3 -11.17 7.87 18.36
CA GLY A 3 -11.17 7.89 16.88
C GLY A 3 -9.77 8.02 16.29
N TYR A 4 -8.87 8.75 16.97
CA TYR A 4 -7.46 8.85 16.60
C TYR A 4 -6.73 7.49 16.65
N THR A 5 -6.90 6.70 17.72
CA THR A 5 -6.24 5.40 17.85
C THR A 5 -6.69 4.41 16.76
N ILE A 6 -7.98 4.42 16.41
CA ILE A 6 -8.51 3.58 15.32
C ILE A 6 -7.89 4.01 13.99
N ALA A 7 -7.86 5.31 13.70
CA ALA A 7 -7.23 5.83 12.48
C ALA A 7 -5.74 5.47 12.42
N LEU A 8 -4.99 5.64 13.51
CA LEU A 8 -3.58 5.28 13.57
C LEU A 8 -3.36 3.79 13.28
N PHE A 9 -4.19 2.92 13.87
CA PHE A 9 -4.13 1.48 13.61
C PHE A 9 -4.36 1.16 12.12
N LEU A 10 -5.41 1.74 11.53
CA LEU A 10 -5.71 1.55 10.10
C LEU A 10 -4.58 2.07 9.21
N HIS A 11 -3.97 3.20 9.56
CA HIS A 11 -2.84 3.76 8.83
C HIS A 11 -1.63 2.82 8.84
N ILE A 12 -1.30 2.23 10.00
CA ILE A 12 -0.20 1.27 10.15
C ILE A 12 -0.50 -0.03 9.40
N VAL A 13 -1.72 -0.56 9.50
CA VAL A 13 -2.14 -1.76 8.74
C VAL A 13 -2.07 -1.51 7.24
N GLY A 14 -2.49 -0.32 6.80
CA GLY A 14 -2.34 0.12 5.41
C GLY A 14 -0.87 0.11 4.97
N ALA A 15 0.03 0.69 5.77
CA ALA A 15 1.46 0.72 5.47
C ALA A 15 2.06 -0.70 5.38
N LEU A 16 1.76 -1.58 6.33
CA LEU A 16 2.18 -2.98 6.31
C LEU A 16 1.66 -3.72 5.06
N GLY A 17 0.38 -3.55 4.74
CA GLY A 17 -0.21 -4.15 3.54
C GLY A 17 0.43 -3.64 2.25
N MET A 18 0.83 -2.36 2.20
CA MET A 18 1.55 -1.79 1.07
C MET A 18 2.94 -2.43 0.91
N PHE A 19 3.69 -2.60 2.00
CA PHE A 19 4.98 -3.31 1.95
C PHE A 19 4.81 -4.76 1.48
N VAL A 20 3.77 -5.46 1.95
CA VAL A 20 3.45 -6.82 1.46
C VAL A 20 3.14 -6.80 -0.04
N ALA A 21 2.33 -5.85 -0.51
CA ALA A 21 2.00 -5.73 -1.93
C ALA A 21 3.26 -5.51 -2.79
N LEU A 22 4.15 -4.62 -2.38
CA LEU A 22 5.42 -4.34 -3.07
C LEU A 22 6.37 -5.55 -3.07
N ALA A 23 6.44 -6.29 -1.96
CA ALA A 23 7.23 -7.51 -1.86
C ALA A 23 6.69 -8.60 -2.79
N LEU A 24 5.37 -8.83 -2.77
CA LEU A 24 4.71 -9.79 -3.67
C LEU A 24 4.89 -9.40 -5.13
N GLU A 25 4.77 -8.11 -5.45
CA GLU A 25 5.01 -7.60 -6.79
C GLU A 25 6.43 -7.91 -7.25
N SER A 26 7.42 -7.56 -6.44
CA SER A 26 8.85 -7.78 -6.74
C SER A 26 9.15 -9.26 -7.00
N VAL A 27 8.62 -10.16 -6.15
CA VAL A 27 8.79 -11.61 -6.30
C VAL A 27 8.06 -12.12 -7.55
N ALA A 28 6.84 -11.65 -7.81
CA ALA A 28 6.07 -12.08 -8.97
C ALA A 28 6.72 -11.66 -10.30
N TRP A 29 7.26 -10.44 -10.37
CA TRP A 29 8.05 -9.99 -11.52
C TRP A 29 9.31 -10.82 -11.74
N ALA A 30 10.04 -11.13 -10.66
CA ALA A 30 11.22 -11.99 -10.74
C ALA A 30 10.87 -13.42 -11.18
N GLY A 31 9.72 -13.93 -10.76
CA GLY A 31 9.17 -15.22 -11.17
C GLY A 31 8.78 -15.26 -12.65
N LEU A 32 8.06 -14.23 -13.11
CA LEU A 32 7.67 -14.09 -14.53
C LEU A 32 8.89 -14.04 -15.46
N ARG A 33 9.92 -13.26 -15.09
CA ARG A 33 11.16 -13.14 -15.89
C ARG A 33 11.93 -14.46 -16.01
N ARG A 34 11.77 -15.37 -15.05
CA ARG A 34 12.45 -16.68 -15.02
C ARG A 34 11.60 -17.83 -15.54
N SER A 35 10.32 -17.59 -15.82
CA SER A 35 9.39 -18.65 -16.24
C SER A 35 9.71 -19.10 -17.66
N ALA A 36 9.92 -20.40 -17.86
CA ALA A 36 10.17 -20.98 -19.19
C ALA A 36 8.89 -21.54 -19.81
N ALA A 37 7.86 -21.80 -19.01
CA ALA A 37 6.58 -22.35 -19.44
C ALA A 37 5.39 -21.45 -19.05
N VAL A 38 4.33 -21.51 -19.86
CA VAL A 38 3.09 -20.73 -19.67
C VAL A 38 2.42 -21.05 -18.32
N GLN A 39 2.45 -22.31 -17.89
CA GLN A 39 1.88 -22.77 -16.63
C GLN A 39 2.55 -22.11 -15.42
N GLU A 40 3.88 -21.96 -15.43
CA GLU A 40 4.62 -21.26 -14.37
C GLU A 40 4.26 -19.78 -14.35
N ALA A 41 4.17 -19.14 -15.52
CA ALA A 41 3.80 -17.74 -15.64
C ALA A 41 2.40 -17.44 -15.08
N ARG A 42 1.43 -18.35 -15.24
CA ARG A 42 0.07 -18.17 -14.71
C ARG A 42 0.02 -18.07 -13.19
N GLY A 43 0.86 -18.83 -12.48
CA GLY A 43 0.96 -18.75 -11.01
C GLY A 43 1.37 -17.35 -10.55
N TRP A 44 2.39 -16.78 -11.22
CA TRP A 44 2.86 -15.43 -10.92
C TRP A 44 1.86 -14.33 -11.31
N LEU A 45 1.12 -14.51 -12.42
CA LEU A 45 0.01 -13.62 -12.78
C LEU A 45 -1.10 -13.62 -11.73
N GLY A 46 -1.37 -14.77 -11.09
CA GLY A 46 -2.29 -14.86 -9.97
C GLY A 46 -1.87 -14.00 -8.77
N LEU A 47 -0.57 -14.03 -8.43
CA LEU A 47 0.00 -13.18 -7.38
C LEU A 47 -0.10 -11.69 -7.73
N LEU A 48 0.18 -11.30 -8.97
CA LEU A 48 -0.05 -9.92 -9.43
C LEU A 48 -1.54 -9.53 -9.37
N GLY A 49 -2.45 -10.49 -9.59
CA GLY A 49 -3.88 -10.29 -9.39
C GLY A 49 -4.24 -9.93 -7.93
N LEU A 50 -3.55 -10.51 -6.96
CA LEU A 50 -3.69 -10.16 -5.54
C LEU A 50 -3.11 -8.77 -5.25
N VAL A 51 -1.89 -8.48 -5.75
CA VAL A 51 -1.26 -7.15 -5.64
C VAL A 51 -2.19 -6.06 -6.18
N ARG A 52 -2.88 -6.31 -7.30
CA ARG A 52 -3.82 -5.37 -7.91
C ARG A 52 -5.00 -5.00 -7.02
N ARG A 53 -5.34 -5.82 -6.01
CA ARG A 53 -6.38 -5.52 -5.02
C ARG A 53 -5.80 -4.97 -3.72
N VAL A 54 -4.74 -5.61 -3.21
CA VAL A 54 -4.14 -5.26 -1.92
C VAL A 54 -3.46 -3.89 -1.98
N GLY A 55 -2.71 -3.60 -3.04
CA GLY A 55 -2.00 -2.33 -3.18
C GLY A 55 -2.92 -1.11 -3.07
N PRO A 56 -3.96 -0.98 -3.93
CA PRO A 56 -4.91 0.13 -3.85
C PRO A 56 -5.68 0.18 -2.52
N ALA A 57 -6.06 -0.96 -1.95
CA ALA A 57 -6.77 -1.00 -0.66
C ALA A 57 -5.88 -0.51 0.49
N SER A 58 -4.62 -0.94 0.52
CA SER A 58 -3.61 -0.49 1.48
C SER A 58 -3.30 0.99 1.32
N LEU A 59 -3.13 1.47 0.09
CA LEU A 59 -2.93 2.89 -0.19
C LEU A 59 -4.12 3.73 0.27
N GLY A 60 -5.35 3.27 0.00
CA GLY A 60 -6.57 3.92 0.49
C GLY A 60 -6.62 4.02 2.01
N LEU A 61 -6.27 2.93 2.72
CA LEU A 61 -6.19 2.94 4.18
C LEU A 61 -5.17 3.96 4.71
N ILE A 62 -3.97 4.01 4.11
CA ILE A 62 -2.93 4.98 4.47
C ILE A 62 -3.45 6.41 4.29
N LEU A 63 -3.97 6.73 3.11
CA LEU A 63 -4.38 8.09 2.76
C LEU A 63 -5.59 8.57 3.58
N VAL A 64 -6.66 7.77 3.65
CA VAL A 64 -7.87 8.15 4.38
C VAL A 64 -7.59 8.33 5.87
N ALA A 65 -6.90 7.38 6.50
CA ALA A 65 -6.58 7.46 7.91
C ALA A 65 -5.56 8.58 8.22
N GLY A 66 -4.55 8.76 7.36
CA GLY A 66 -3.55 9.82 7.50
C GLY A 66 -4.15 11.21 7.39
N LEU A 67 -5.01 11.44 6.39
CA LEU A 67 -5.73 12.70 6.23
C LEU A 67 -6.69 12.96 7.39
N TYR A 68 -7.38 11.94 7.88
CA TYR A 68 -8.23 12.08 9.06
C TYR A 68 -7.43 12.54 10.29
N MET A 69 -6.28 11.91 10.59
CA MET A 69 -5.44 12.30 11.72
C MET A 69 -4.86 13.71 11.54
N THR A 70 -4.47 14.06 10.31
CA THR A 70 -3.97 15.40 9.93
C THR A 70 -5.04 16.46 10.18
N ALA A 71 -6.28 16.22 9.75
CA ALA A 71 -7.36 17.18 9.87
C ALA A 71 -7.88 17.37 11.30
N THR A 72 -7.77 16.35 12.15
CA THR A 72 -8.41 16.34 13.47
C THR A 72 -7.47 16.55 14.66
N VAL A 73 -6.20 16.12 14.55
CA VAL A 73 -5.28 16.09 15.70
C VAL A 73 -3.90 16.66 15.36
N VAL A 74 -3.29 16.22 14.25
CA VAL A 74 -1.86 16.48 13.97
C VAL A 74 -1.63 17.84 13.31
N GLY A 75 -2.54 18.28 12.44
CA GLY A 75 -2.38 19.49 11.62
C GLY A 75 -1.48 19.31 10.40
N TRP A 76 -1.54 20.28 9.47
CA TRP A 76 -0.79 20.27 8.22
C TRP A 76 0.67 20.69 8.42
N THR A 77 1.56 19.72 8.54
CA THR A 77 3.00 19.96 8.72
C THR A 77 3.78 19.79 7.41
N ALA A 78 4.99 20.33 7.35
CA ALA A 78 5.81 20.33 6.13
C ALA A 78 6.06 18.91 5.58
N TRP A 79 6.34 17.93 6.45
CA TRP A 79 6.61 16.55 6.00
C TRP A 79 5.35 15.86 5.44
N ILE A 80 4.14 16.20 5.92
CA ILE A 80 2.87 15.70 5.36
C ILE A 80 2.66 16.27 3.96
N LEU A 81 2.89 17.58 3.79
CA LEU A 81 2.77 18.23 2.48
C LEU A 81 3.77 17.65 1.48
N VAL A 82 5.02 17.44 1.89
CA VAL A 82 6.05 16.81 1.05
C VAL A 82 5.67 15.36 0.70
N ALA A 83 5.17 14.58 1.66
CA ALA A 83 4.74 13.21 1.40
C ALA A 83 3.58 13.13 0.39
N LEU A 84 2.60 14.03 0.50
CA LEU A 84 1.49 14.10 -0.46
C LEU A 84 1.94 14.60 -1.83
N ALA A 85 2.83 15.59 -1.89
CA ALA A 85 3.40 16.05 -3.15
C ALA A 85 4.19 14.95 -3.86
N ALA A 86 5.04 14.21 -3.11
CA ALA A 86 5.80 13.08 -3.63
C ALA A 86 4.94 11.89 -4.06
N PHE A 87 3.70 11.79 -3.56
CA PHE A 87 2.75 10.78 -4.02
C PHE A 87 2.14 11.14 -5.39
N VAL A 88 2.03 12.43 -5.70
CA VAL A 88 1.40 12.92 -6.94
C VAL A 88 2.41 13.07 -8.09
N VAL A 89 3.65 13.47 -7.77
CA VAL A 89 4.75 13.71 -8.73
C VAL A 89 5.47 12.42 -9.06
#